data_AF-A0AA42HJR6-F1
#
_entry.id   AF-A0AA42HJR6-F1
#
_cell.length_a   1.000
_cell.length_b   1.000
_cell.length_c   1.000
_cell.angle_alpha   90.00
_cell.angle_beta   90.00
_cell.angle_gamma   90.00
#
_symmetry.space_group_name_H-M   'P 1'
#
loop_
_entity.id
_entity.type
_entity.pdbx_description
1 polymer ?
#
loop_
_entity_poly.entity_id
_entity_poly.type
_entity_poly.pdbx_seq_one_letter_code
_entity_poly.pdbx_strand_id
1 'polypeptide(L)'
;MSAHGLPPLFERLATQEDDQAFDLEALCASVSRELSRLLNSRSPARGGCGILDYGILDWTALQARRDSDRRLLTREIRRAIQRFEPRLELADVVVEADPQQPQRLRVRLLGNLRQDPRRAPLLFDLTPTGGTLEVRHERLD
;
A
#
# COMPACT_ATOMS: atom_id res chain seq x y z
N MET A 1 -39.56 4.49 -39.50
CA MET A 1 -39.58 4.14 -38.06
C MET A 1 -38.37 3.26 -37.79
N SER A 2 -37.24 3.86 -37.46
CA SER A 2 -35.96 3.14 -37.35
C SER A 2 -35.69 2.76 -35.90
N ALA A 3 -35.88 1.48 -35.57
CA ALA A 3 -35.49 0.92 -34.28
C ALA A 3 -33.96 0.95 -34.18
N HIS A 4 -33.44 1.85 -33.36
CA HIS A 4 -32.01 1.88 -33.02
C HIS A 4 -31.76 0.71 -32.05
N GLY A 5 -31.25 -0.39 -32.58
CA GLY A 5 -30.79 -1.51 -31.78
C GLY A 5 -29.67 -1.04 -30.88
N LEU A 6 -29.92 -0.98 -29.57
CA LEU A 6 -28.87 -0.78 -28.60
C LEU A 6 -27.80 -1.87 -28.79
N PRO A 7 -26.51 -1.53 -28.71
CA PRO A 7 -25.45 -2.52 -28.85
C PRO A 7 -25.64 -3.66 -27.82
N PRO A 8 -25.29 -4.90 -28.20
CA PRO A 8 -25.44 -6.07 -27.35
C PRO A 8 -24.75 -5.86 -26.00
N LEU A 9 -25.28 -6.51 -24.96
CA LEU A 9 -24.83 -6.35 -23.56
C LEU A 9 -23.31 -6.43 -23.39
N PHE A 10 -22.65 -7.33 -24.11
CA PHE A 10 -21.19 -7.53 -24.06
C PHE A 10 -20.39 -6.32 -24.55
N GLU A 11 -20.91 -5.57 -25.52
CA GLU A 11 -20.23 -4.37 -26.07
C GLU A 11 -20.39 -3.17 -25.14
N ARG A 12 -21.51 -3.12 -24.40
CA ARG A 12 -21.76 -2.12 -23.35
C ARG A 12 -20.91 -2.36 -22.10
N LEU A 13 -20.73 -3.61 -21.69
CA LEU A 13 -19.78 -3.99 -20.64
C LEU A 13 -18.33 -3.63 -20.99
N ALA A 14 -17.97 -3.67 -22.28
CA ALA A 14 -16.64 -3.30 -22.74
C ALA A 14 -16.40 -1.77 -22.78
N THR A 15 -17.47 -0.96 -22.82
CA THR A 15 -17.40 0.52 -22.86
C THR A 15 -17.60 1.16 -21.47
N GLN A 16 -17.61 0.36 -20.41
CA GLN A 16 -17.78 0.77 -19.00
C GLN A 16 -16.48 1.41 -18.44
N GLU A 17 -16.10 2.57 -18.95
CA GLU A 17 -14.92 3.31 -18.46
C GLU A 17 -15.12 3.86 -17.03
N ASP A 18 -16.36 4.23 -16.67
CA ASP A 18 -16.69 4.80 -15.35
C ASP A 18 -16.65 3.75 -14.21
N ASP A 19 -17.07 2.51 -14.49
CA ASP A 19 -17.03 1.42 -13.52
C ASP A 19 -15.59 0.94 -13.22
N GLN A 20 -14.67 1.06 -14.20
CA GLN A 20 -13.26 0.74 -13.99
C GLN A 20 -12.58 1.73 -13.03
N ALA A 21 -12.93 3.02 -13.10
CA ALA A 21 -12.42 4.01 -12.18
C ALA A 21 -12.89 3.74 -10.73
N PHE A 22 -14.18 3.40 -10.56
CA PHE A 22 -14.74 3.04 -9.26
C PHE A 22 -14.09 1.76 -8.68
N ASP A 23 -13.82 0.76 -9.53
CA ASP A 23 -13.15 -0.48 -9.11
C ASP A 23 -11.71 -0.22 -8.66
N LEU A 24 -10.98 0.69 -9.33
CA LEU A 24 -9.62 1.06 -8.95
C LEU A 24 -9.54 1.84 -7.63
N GLU A 25 -10.49 2.75 -7.37
CA GLU A 25 -10.56 3.46 -6.09
C GLU A 25 -10.88 2.50 -4.94
N ALA A 26 -11.86 1.62 -5.13
CA ALA A 26 -12.20 0.57 -4.18
C ALA A 26 -11.01 -0.39 -3.92
N LEU A 27 -10.27 -0.73 -4.98
CA LEU A 27 -9.06 -1.53 -4.88
C LEU A 27 -7.97 -0.80 -4.08
N CYS A 28 -7.73 0.48 -4.34
CA CYS A 28 -6.76 1.30 -3.60
C CYS A 28 -7.11 1.38 -2.11
N ALA A 29 -8.39 1.58 -1.78
CA ALA A 29 -8.87 1.57 -0.40
C ALA A 29 -8.69 0.18 0.25
N SER A 30 -8.94 -0.90 -0.49
CA SER A 30 -8.73 -2.28 -0.04
C SER A 30 -7.25 -2.56 0.27
N VAL A 31 -6.35 -2.12 -0.61
CA VAL A 31 -4.89 -2.21 -0.41
C VAL A 31 -4.44 -1.36 0.78
N SER A 32 -4.93 -0.12 0.91
CA SER A 32 -4.62 0.75 2.05
C SER A 32 -4.96 0.11 3.39
N ARG A 33 -6.14 -0.51 3.46
CA ARG A 33 -6.62 -1.23 4.66
C ARG A 33 -5.80 -2.49 4.94
N GLU A 34 -5.31 -3.18 3.91
CA GLU A 34 -4.41 -4.33 4.07
C GLU A 34 -3.03 -3.88 4.54
N LEU A 35 -2.45 -2.85 3.95
CA LEU A 35 -1.18 -2.26 4.40
C LEU A 35 -1.25 -1.82 5.86
N SER A 36 -2.35 -1.19 6.27
CA SER A 36 -2.56 -0.82 7.67
C SER A 36 -2.58 -2.06 8.57
N ARG A 37 -3.32 -3.11 8.21
CA ARG A 37 -3.36 -4.35 9.01
C ARG A 37 -2.01 -5.05 9.06
N LEU A 38 -1.31 -5.16 7.93
CA LEU A 38 -0.01 -5.79 7.82
C LEU A 38 1.03 -5.07 8.68
N LEU A 39 1.15 -3.75 8.55
CA LEU A 39 2.22 -2.98 9.19
C LEU A 39 1.95 -2.69 10.68
N ASN A 40 0.70 -2.86 11.13
CA ASN A 40 0.35 -2.84 12.55
C ASN A 40 0.37 -4.23 13.21
N SER A 41 0.46 -5.30 12.43
CA SER A 41 0.58 -6.66 12.97
C SER A 41 2.03 -6.97 13.32
N ARG A 42 2.25 -7.56 14.50
CA ARG A 42 3.59 -7.95 14.97
C ARG A 42 3.88 -9.37 14.52
N SER A 43 4.96 -9.58 13.77
CA SER A 43 5.45 -10.92 13.48
C SER A 43 6.55 -11.33 14.48
N PRO A 44 6.36 -12.43 15.24
CA PRO A 44 7.37 -12.91 16.19
C PRO A 44 8.50 -13.69 15.51
N ALA A 45 8.32 -14.15 14.27
CA ALA A 45 9.24 -15.06 13.60
C ALA A 45 9.96 -14.37 12.43
N ARG A 46 11.30 -14.34 12.49
CA ARG A 46 12.11 -14.01 11.31
C ARG A 46 12.33 -15.28 10.50
N GLY A 47 11.58 -15.44 9.40
CA GLY A 47 11.86 -16.46 8.39
C GLY A 47 11.14 -17.79 8.57
N GLY A 48 9.92 -17.78 9.13
CA GLY A 48 9.01 -18.92 9.00
C GLY A 48 8.42 -19.03 7.60
N CYS A 49 7.36 -19.83 7.45
CA CYS A 49 6.48 -19.76 6.30
C CYS A 49 5.02 -19.59 6.72
N GLY A 50 4.26 -18.83 5.92
CA GLY A 50 2.81 -18.73 6.04
C GLY A 50 2.35 -17.58 6.93
N ILE A 51 1.24 -17.78 7.63
CA ILE A 51 0.56 -16.71 8.38
C ILE A 51 1.32 -16.25 9.63
N LEU A 52 2.27 -17.06 10.13
CA LEU A 52 3.11 -16.72 11.28
C LEU A 52 4.10 -15.59 10.98
N ASP A 53 4.40 -15.36 9.69
CA ASP A 53 5.23 -14.24 9.23
C ASP A 53 4.40 -12.99 8.89
N TYR A 54 3.07 -13.03 9.06
CA TYR A 54 2.22 -11.88 8.77
C TYR A 54 2.48 -10.77 9.80
N GLY A 55 2.98 -9.66 9.30
CA GLY A 55 3.34 -8.51 10.13
C GLY A 55 4.73 -7.99 9.83
N ILE A 56 5.17 -7.06 10.66
CA ILE A 56 6.55 -6.60 10.71
C ILE A 56 7.11 -6.71 12.13
N LEU A 57 8.44 -6.62 12.24
CA LEU A 57 9.16 -6.39 13.49
C LEU A 57 8.49 -5.27 14.31
N ASP A 58 8.54 -5.38 15.64
CA ASP A 58 8.14 -4.28 16.51
C ASP A 58 9.00 -3.03 16.24
N TRP A 59 8.40 -2.06 15.56
CA TRP A 59 9.03 -0.82 15.15
C TRP A 59 8.96 0.26 16.24
N THR A 60 8.14 0.06 17.28
CA THR A 60 7.93 1.07 18.33
C THR A 60 9.18 1.35 19.16
N ALA A 61 10.11 0.38 19.22
CA ALA A 61 11.40 0.50 19.88
C ALA A 61 12.51 1.09 18.99
N LEU A 62 12.26 1.32 17.70
CA LEU A 62 13.24 1.82 16.74
C LEU A 62 13.39 3.34 16.84
N GLN A 63 14.62 3.84 16.73
CA GLN A 63 14.90 5.27 16.80
C GLN A 63 14.87 5.92 15.42
N ALA A 64 14.00 6.90 15.20
CA ALA A 64 13.86 7.59 13.92
C ALA A 64 15.15 8.22 13.40
N ARG A 65 16.00 8.73 14.29
CA ARG A 65 17.29 9.35 13.93
C ARG A 65 18.38 8.36 13.57
N ARG A 66 18.23 7.08 13.93
CA ARG A 66 19.27 6.08 13.76
C ARG A 66 19.15 5.43 12.37
N ASP A 67 20.14 5.68 11.52
CA ASP A 67 20.18 5.19 10.14
C ASP A 67 20.07 3.67 10.02
N SER A 68 20.70 2.91 10.92
CA SER A 68 20.61 1.45 10.92
C SER A 68 19.19 0.94 11.14
N ASP A 69 18.44 1.63 12.01
CA ASP A 69 17.07 1.26 12.36
C ASP A 69 16.13 1.56 11.19
N ARG A 70 16.31 2.73 10.54
CA ARG A 70 15.57 3.08 9.32
C ARG A 70 15.81 2.08 8.19
N ARG A 71 17.06 1.69 7.96
CA ARG A 71 17.43 0.70 6.92
C ARG A 71 16.86 -0.68 7.23
N LEU A 72 16.89 -1.10 8.50
CA LEU A 72 16.28 -2.36 8.94
C LEU A 72 14.77 -2.33 8.65
N LEU A 73 14.07 -1.30 9.11
CA LEU A 73 12.63 -1.16 8.90
C LEU A 73 12.26 -1.11 7.41
N THR A 74 13.01 -0.37 6.60
CA THR A 74 12.83 -0.30 5.14
C THR A 74 12.83 -1.69 4.50
N ARG A 75 13.79 -2.54 4.88
CA ARG A 75 13.91 -3.90 4.35
C ARG A 75 12.76 -4.80 4.82
N GLU A 76 12.38 -4.72 6.09
CA GLU A 76 11.29 -5.52 6.64
C GLU A 76 9.95 -5.15 5.99
N ILE A 77 9.65 -3.85 5.85
CA ILE A 77 8.45 -3.36 5.17
C ILE A 77 8.42 -3.83 3.72
N ARG A 78 9.52 -3.67 2.98
CA ARG A 78 9.62 -4.13 1.58
C ARG A 78 9.33 -5.63 1.47
N ARG A 79 9.94 -6.45 2.35
CA ARG A 79 9.72 -7.90 2.36
C ARG A 79 8.28 -8.26 2.68
N ALA A 80 7.68 -7.63 3.69
CA ALA A 80 6.30 -7.90 4.11
C ALA A 80 5.31 -7.56 2.99
N ILE A 81 5.43 -6.38 2.37
CA ILE A 81 4.55 -5.95 1.28
C ILE A 81 4.67 -6.89 0.08
N GLN A 82 5.89 -7.22 -0.34
CA GLN A 82 6.13 -8.14 -1.47
C GLN A 82 5.51 -9.53 -1.23
N ARG A 83 5.40 -9.95 0.03
CA ARG A 83 4.86 -11.26 0.41
C ARG A 83 3.35 -11.26 0.54
N PHE A 84 2.78 -10.23 1.15
CA PHE A 84 1.39 -10.23 1.62
C PHE A 84 0.47 -9.26 0.87
N GLU A 85 1.01 -8.34 0.07
CA GLU A 85 0.22 -7.45 -0.79
C GLU A 85 0.69 -7.51 -2.25
N PRO A 86 0.46 -8.64 -2.94
CA PRO A 86 0.92 -8.83 -4.32
C PRO A 86 0.22 -7.90 -5.32
N ARG A 87 -0.93 -7.28 -4.98
CA ARG A 87 -1.64 -6.36 -5.88
C ARG A 87 -0.92 -5.02 -6.00
N LEU A 88 -0.10 -4.66 -4.99
CA LEU A 88 0.78 -3.50 -5.03
C LEU A 88 2.15 -3.89 -5.61
N GLU A 89 2.48 -3.31 -6.75
CA GLU A 89 3.84 -3.36 -7.30
C GLU A 89 4.66 -2.23 -6.68
N LEU A 90 5.48 -2.59 -5.68
CA LEU A 90 6.24 -1.65 -4.88
C LEU A 90 7.50 -1.18 -5.64
N ALA A 91 7.56 0.09 -5.99
CA ALA A 91 8.71 0.73 -6.62
C ALA A 91 9.74 1.16 -5.57
N ASP A 92 9.29 1.84 -4.52
CA ASP A 92 10.18 2.32 -3.46
C ASP A 92 9.56 2.33 -2.06
N VAL A 93 10.44 2.29 -1.05
CA VAL A 93 10.11 2.41 0.36
C VAL A 93 11.11 3.37 0.99
N VAL A 94 10.60 4.50 1.46
CA VAL A 94 11.39 5.52 2.15
C VAL A 94 10.97 5.53 3.61
N VAL A 95 11.94 5.28 4.51
CA VAL A 95 11.77 5.43 5.95
C VAL A 95 12.65 6.58 6.40
N GLU A 96 12.06 7.60 6.99
CA GLU A 96 12.73 8.82 7.41
C GLU A 96 12.20 9.33 8.75
N ALA A 97 12.91 10.28 9.35
CA ALA A 97 12.38 11.02 10.48
C ALA A 97 11.36 12.04 9.97
N ASP A 98 10.25 12.20 10.69
CA ASP A 98 9.25 13.21 10.35
C ASP A 98 9.90 14.62 10.44
N PRO A 99 9.81 15.46 9.38
CA PRO A 99 10.41 16.79 9.38
C PRO A 99 9.87 17.73 10.47
N GLN A 100 8.59 17.60 10.81
CA GLN A 100 7.92 18.38 11.86
C GLN A 100 8.19 17.80 13.25
N GLN A 101 8.39 16.49 13.34
CA GLN A 101 8.63 15.77 14.59
C GLN A 101 9.77 14.75 14.44
N PRO A 102 11.06 15.16 14.49
CA PRO A 102 12.19 14.29 14.17
C PRO A 102 12.37 13.04 15.05
N GLN A 103 11.64 12.95 16.16
CA GLN A 103 11.52 11.75 17.01
C GLN A 103 10.55 10.69 16.46
N ARG A 104 9.68 11.06 15.52
CA ARG A 104 8.72 10.16 14.86
C ARG A 104 9.30 9.64 13.55
N LEU A 105 8.98 8.40 13.24
CA LEU A 105 9.22 7.81 11.92
C LEU A 105 8.11 8.25 10.97
N ARG A 106 8.44 8.44 9.69
CA ARG A 106 7.47 8.52 8.60
C ARG A 106 7.88 7.49 7.54
N VAL A 107 6.91 6.77 7.01
CA VAL A 107 7.15 5.79 5.94
C VAL A 107 6.37 6.20 4.71
N ARG A 108 7.05 6.29 3.58
CA ARG A 108 6.45 6.54 2.28
C ARG A 108 6.67 5.34 1.37
N LEU A 109 5.59 4.83 0.80
CA LEU A 109 5.60 3.72 -0.14
C LEU A 109 5.21 4.26 -1.51
N LEU A 110 6.08 4.08 -2.50
CA LEU A 110 5.78 4.42 -3.88
C LEU A 110 5.55 3.12 -4.65
N GLY A 111 4.49 3.06 -5.44
CA GLY A 111 4.20 1.90 -6.27
C GLY A 111 3.10 2.15 -7.26
N ASN A 112 2.60 1.08 -7.87
CA ASN A 112 1.40 1.10 -8.70
C ASN A 112 0.57 -0.16 -8.43
N LEU A 113 -0.72 -0.12 -8.74
CA LEU A 113 -1.57 -1.30 -8.66
C LEU A 113 -1.37 -2.14 -9.91
N ARG A 114 -1.11 -3.43 -9.77
CA ARG A 114 -0.93 -4.34 -10.91
C ARG A 114 -2.16 -4.43 -11.80
N GLN A 115 -3.33 -4.18 -11.23
CA GLN A 115 -4.63 -4.22 -11.92
C GLN A 115 -4.97 -2.89 -12.60
N ASP A 116 -4.20 -1.82 -12.35
CA ASP A 116 -4.36 -0.53 -13.04
C ASP A 116 -3.71 -0.61 -14.44
N PRO A 117 -4.49 -0.51 -15.54
CA PRO A 117 -3.96 -0.53 -16.90
C PRO A 117 -3.00 0.62 -17.20
N ARG A 118 -3.18 1.76 -16.53
CA ARG A 118 -2.35 2.97 -16.69
C ARG A 118 -1.08 2.91 -15.86
N ARG A 119 -0.98 1.95 -14.92
CA ARG A 119 0.10 1.84 -13.93
C ARG A 119 0.37 3.18 -13.24
N ALA A 120 -0.70 3.90 -12.88
CA ALA A 120 -0.56 5.22 -12.29
C ALA A 120 0.23 5.13 -10.97
N PRO A 121 1.20 6.03 -10.75
CA PRO A 121 1.95 6.03 -9.51
C PRO A 121 1.06 6.39 -8.32
N LEU A 122 1.18 5.59 -7.26
CA LEU A 122 0.51 5.76 -5.99
C LEU A 122 1.52 5.97 -4.88
N LEU A 123 1.25 6.96 -4.04
CA LEU A 123 1.97 7.21 -2.81
C LEU A 123 1.10 6.78 -1.63
N PHE A 124 1.62 5.88 -0.80
CA PHE A 124 1.08 5.63 0.53
C PHE A 124 1.98 6.29 1.56
N ASP A 125 1.41 7.16 2.39
CA ASP A 125 2.08 7.87 3.46
C ASP A 125 1.59 7.32 4.81
N LEU A 126 2.55 6.84 5.61
CA LEU A 126 2.28 6.20 6.87
C LEU A 126 2.88 6.99 8.02
N THR A 127 2.01 7.40 8.92
CA THR A 127 2.35 8.20 10.09
C THR A 127 2.03 7.45 11.38
N PRO A 128 2.97 7.37 12.33
CA PRO A 128 2.71 6.83 13.65
C PRO A 128 1.75 7.73 14.44
N THR A 129 0.60 7.19 14.80
CA THR A 129 -0.43 7.83 15.64
C THR A 129 -0.78 6.88 16.77
N GLY A 130 -0.51 7.25 18.03
CA GLY A 130 -0.94 6.46 19.19
C GLY A 130 -0.42 5.00 19.26
N GLY A 131 0.73 4.71 18.63
CA GLY A 131 1.31 3.36 18.58
C GLY A 131 0.84 2.51 17.39
N THR A 132 0.02 3.06 16.49
CA THR A 132 -0.33 2.44 15.21
C THR A 132 0.22 3.27 14.04
N LEU A 133 0.40 2.64 12.89
CA LEU A 133 0.68 3.30 11.62
C LEU A 133 -0.64 3.56 10.90
N GLU A 134 -1.02 4.83 10.80
CA GLU A 134 -2.14 5.27 9.96
C GLU A 134 -1.66 5.37 8.52
N VAL A 135 -2.44 4.82 7.59
CA VAL A 135 -2.11 4.81 6.17
C VAL A 135 -2.99 5.80 5.44
N ARG A 136 -2.39 6.78 4.79
CA ARG A 136 -3.04 7.69 3.84
C ARG A 136 -2.52 7.37 2.45
N HIS A 137 -3.33 7.54 1.42
CA HIS A 137 -2.89 7.35 0.05
C HIS A 137 -3.24 8.55 -0.82
N GLU A 138 -2.40 8.79 -1.82
CA GLU A 138 -2.54 9.85 -2.80
C GLU A 138 -2.12 9.30 -4.17
N ARG A 139 -2.89 9.63 -5.21
CA ARG A 139 -2.54 9.35 -6.61
C ARG A 139 -1.67 10.49 -7.13
N LEU A 140 -0.64 10.17 -7.92
CA LEU A 140 0.29 11.16 -8.46
C LEU A 140 0.02 11.46 -9.96
N ASP A 141 -1.25 11.38 -10.37
CA ASP A 141 -1.73 11.59 -11.74
C ASP A 141 -2.15 13.03 -12.07
#